data_AF-A0A352MVD2-F1
#
_entry.id   AF-A0A352MVD2-F1
#
_cell.length_a   1.000
_cell.length_b   1.000
_cell.length_c   1.000
_cell.angle_alpha   90.00
_cell.angle_beta   90.00
_cell.angle_gamma   90.00
#
_symmetry.space_group_name_H-M   'P 1'
#
loop_
_entity.id
_entity.type
_entity.pdbx_description
1 polymer ?
#
loop_
_entity_poly.entity_id
_entity_poly.type
_entity_poly.pdbx_seq_one_letter_code
_entity_poly.pdbx_strand_id
1 'polypeptide(L)'
;YCNNTIIFPFYVPCSYIGKKIIRITRKIKYGIKQLFIPNMFFEDLGFRYLGPIDGNNIEKVQNILEIAKKVKGPVLVHIVTKKGKGYKIAEENPDKFHSTSSFDIETGKCKNCLIPYLIFLVILIIFLPIYGTLFKLLFKY
;
A
#
# COMPACT_ATOMS: atom_id res chain seq x y z
N TYR A 1 -45.07 -16.24 -1.78
CA TYR A 1 -44.44 -17.08 -0.75
C TYR A 1 -43.77 -16.19 0.27
N CYS A 2 -44.54 -15.74 1.27
CA CYS A 2 -43.99 -15.29 2.54
C CYS A 2 -43.29 -16.50 3.18
N ASN A 3 -42.05 -16.34 3.61
CA ASN A 3 -41.51 -17.17 4.68
C ASN A 3 -40.76 -16.29 5.67
N ASN A 4 -41.25 -16.39 6.90
CA ASN A 4 -40.94 -15.61 8.07
C ASN A 4 -39.44 -15.55 8.39
N THR A 5 -38.93 -14.34 8.59
CA THR A 5 -37.99 -14.08 9.68
C THR A 5 -38.32 -12.71 10.24
N ILE A 6 -38.67 -12.71 11.52
CA ILE A 6 -39.08 -11.55 12.31
C ILE A 6 -37.94 -10.54 12.28
N ILE A 7 -38.13 -9.43 11.56
CA ILE A 7 -37.21 -8.29 11.56
C ILE A 7 -37.86 -7.20 12.42
N PHE A 8 -37.18 -6.91 13.53
CA PHE A 8 -37.45 -5.87 14.53
C PHE A 8 -38.17 -4.61 13.99
N PRO A 9 -39.24 -4.13 14.65
CA PRO A 9 -39.85 -2.85 14.33
C PRO A 9 -39.09 -1.77 15.10
N PHE A 10 -38.13 -1.10 14.48
CA PHE A 10 -37.69 0.20 14.97
C PHE A 10 -38.03 1.25 13.92
N TYR A 11 -39.21 1.85 14.12
CA TYR A 11 -39.67 3.06 13.47
C TYR A 11 -38.55 4.12 13.51
N VAL A 12 -38.06 4.55 12.35
CA VAL A 12 -37.26 5.79 12.26
C VAL A 12 -38.20 6.85 11.67
N PRO A 13 -38.69 7.82 12.47
CA PRO A 13 -39.57 8.85 11.94
C PRO A 13 -38.79 9.84 11.07
N CYS A 14 -39.49 10.36 10.06
CA CYS A 14 -38.99 11.28 9.05
C CYS A 14 -38.54 12.63 9.65
N SER A 15 -37.37 13.12 9.24
CA SER A 15 -37.07 14.55 9.10
C SER A 15 -35.83 14.72 8.23
N TYR A 16 -35.72 15.85 7.53
CA TYR A 16 -34.65 16.24 6.60
C TYR A 16 -33.20 16.02 7.13
N ILE A 17 -33.04 16.00 8.47
CA ILE A 17 -31.81 15.65 9.22
C ILE A 17 -31.44 14.14 9.09
N GLY A 18 -32.42 13.26 8.89
CA GLY A 18 -32.27 11.81 8.85
C GLY A 18 -31.39 11.31 7.71
N LYS A 19 -31.36 11.97 6.55
CA LYS A 19 -30.48 11.58 5.43
C LYS A 19 -29.00 11.67 5.82
N LYS A 20 -28.62 12.64 6.66
CA LYS A 20 -27.24 12.84 7.12
C LYS A 20 -26.85 11.79 8.15
N ILE A 21 -27.72 11.54 9.13
CA ILE A 21 -27.53 10.50 10.15
C ILE A 21 -27.43 9.12 9.49
N ILE A 22 -28.37 8.77 8.61
CA ILE A 22 -28.36 7.49 7.89
C ILE A 22 -27.08 7.35 7.05
N ARG A 23 -26.57 8.42 6.42
CA ARG A 23 -25.31 8.37 5.67
C ARG A 23 -24.10 8.14 6.58
N ILE A 24 -24.08 8.74 7.76
CA ILE A 24 -23.04 8.52 8.78
C ILE A 24 -23.10 7.09 9.31
N THR A 25 -24.29 6.61 9.70
CA THR A 25 -24.50 5.23 10.16
C THR A 25 -24.09 4.21 9.10
N ARG A 26 -24.42 4.46 7.82
CA ARG A 26 -23.94 3.62 6.71
C ARG A 26 -22.42 3.64 6.61
N LYS A 27 -21.77 4.81 6.65
CA LYS A 27 -20.30 4.91 6.60
C LYS A 27 -19.63 4.15 7.75
N ILE A 28 -20.16 4.28 8.97
CA ILE A 28 -19.67 3.54 10.14
C ILE A 28 -19.87 2.03 9.93
N LYS A 29 -21.07 1.60 9.51
CA LYS A 29 -21.35 0.20 9.20
C LYS A 29 -20.41 -0.36 8.13
N TYR A 30 -20.14 0.39 7.06
CA TYR A 30 -19.21 -0.02 6.02
C TYR A 30 -17.76 -0.06 6.51
N GLY A 31 -17.31 0.93 7.29
CA GLY A 31 -15.97 0.95 7.88
C GLY A 31 -15.73 -0.23 8.84
N ILE A 32 -16.71 -0.52 9.69
CA ILE A 32 -16.71 -1.72 10.53
C ILE A 32 -16.65 -2.97 9.65
N LYS A 33 -17.57 -3.11 8.68
CA LYS A 33 -17.60 -4.27 7.79
C LYS A 33 -16.25 -4.49 7.10
N GLN A 34 -15.59 -3.42 6.65
CA GLN A 34 -14.32 -3.48 5.94
C GLN A 34 -13.13 -3.88 6.82
N LEU A 35 -13.23 -3.71 8.15
CA LEU A 35 -12.26 -4.19 9.13
C LEU A 35 -12.54 -5.65 9.56
N PHE A 36 -13.79 -6.07 9.61
CA PHE A 36 -14.17 -7.43 10.04
C PHE A 36 -14.17 -8.46 8.90
N ILE A 37 -14.53 -8.07 7.67
CA ILE A 37 -14.47 -8.94 6.47
C ILE A 37 -13.08 -9.56 6.27
N PRO A 38 -11.95 -8.83 6.31
CA PRO A 38 -10.65 -9.45 6.06
C PRO A 38 -10.34 -10.53 7.10
N ASN A 39 -10.62 -10.30 8.38
CA ASN A 39 -10.35 -11.28 9.44
C ASN A 39 -11.19 -12.55 9.25
N MET A 40 -12.49 -12.42 8.98
CA MET A 40 -13.38 -13.56 8.74
C MET A 40 -13.03 -14.31 7.44
N PHE A 41 -12.60 -13.62 6.39
CA PHE A 41 -12.25 -14.25 5.12
C PHE A 41 -11.07 -15.23 5.26
N PHE A 42 -10.04 -14.87 6.05
CA PHE A 42 -8.90 -15.76 6.26
C PHE A 42 -9.26 -16.94 7.18
N GLU A 43 -10.15 -16.74 8.14
CA GLU A 43 -10.69 -17.81 8.99
C GLU A 43 -11.50 -18.83 8.18
N ASP A 44 -12.32 -18.36 7.23
CA ASP A 44 -13.09 -19.23 6.31
C ASP A 44 -12.19 -20.07 5.40
N LEU A 45 -10.97 -19.57 5.08
CA LEU A 45 -9.94 -20.32 4.34
C LEU A 45 -9.16 -21.32 5.23
N GLY A 46 -9.48 -21.39 6.53
CA GLY A 46 -8.83 -22.26 7.50
C GLY A 46 -7.56 -21.67 8.15
N PHE A 47 -7.25 -20.39 7.90
CA PHE A 47 -6.15 -19.71 8.57
C PHE A 47 -6.60 -19.17 9.93
N ARG A 48 -5.79 -19.37 10.95
CA ARG A 48 -6.00 -18.71 12.24
C ARG A 48 -5.39 -17.32 12.21
N TYR A 49 -6.20 -16.29 12.46
CA TYR A 49 -5.75 -14.91 12.42
C TYR A 49 -5.23 -14.44 13.80
N LEU A 50 -4.04 -13.85 13.84
CA LEU A 50 -3.41 -13.28 15.04
C LEU A 50 -2.96 -11.84 14.77
N GLY A 51 -3.64 -10.85 15.35
CA GLY A 51 -3.22 -9.44 15.25
C GLY A 51 -4.39 -8.46 15.30
N PRO A 52 -4.16 -7.15 15.07
CA PRO A 52 -2.91 -6.51 14.67
C PRO A 52 -1.95 -6.26 15.85
N ILE A 53 -0.64 -6.47 15.63
CA ILE A 53 0.41 -6.12 16.61
C ILE A 53 1.38 -5.08 16.06
N ASP A 54 1.99 -4.29 16.95
CA ASP A 54 3.04 -3.35 16.57
C ASP A 54 4.37 -4.10 16.31
N GLY A 55 4.79 -4.14 15.05
CA GLY A 55 6.02 -4.80 14.60
C GLY A 55 7.31 -4.10 15.02
N ASN A 56 7.18 -2.90 15.57
CA ASN A 56 8.28 -2.13 16.11
C ASN A 56 8.68 -2.55 17.53
N ASN A 57 7.83 -3.33 18.20
CA ASN A 57 8.08 -3.88 19.52
C ASN A 57 8.49 -5.34 19.37
N ILE A 58 9.79 -5.60 19.50
CA ILE A 58 10.40 -6.92 19.28
C ILE A 58 9.81 -7.96 20.26
N GLU A 59 9.58 -7.58 21.52
CA GLU A 59 9.03 -8.48 22.55
C GLU A 59 7.60 -8.94 22.16
N LYS A 60 6.74 -8.02 21.71
CA LYS A 60 5.39 -8.36 21.24
C LYS A 60 5.42 -9.27 20.01
N VAL A 61 6.36 -9.01 19.09
CA VAL A 61 6.55 -9.85 17.90
C VAL A 61 7.03 -11.25 18.29
N GLN A 62 7.98 -11.37 19.21
CA GLN A 62 8.45 -12.67 19.71
C GLN A 62 7.30 -13.44 20.35
N ASN A 63 6.56 -12.80 21.25
CA ASN A 63 5.43 -13.42 21.94
C ASN A 63 4.34 -13.91 20.96
N ILE A 64 3.97 -13.12 19.96
CA ILE A 64 2.94 -13.54 19.00
C ILE A 64 3.44 -14.69 18.11
N LEU A 65 4.73 -14.71 17.76
CA LEU A 65 5.33 -15.79 16.97
C LEU A 65 5.42 -17.08 17.78
N GLU A 66 5.69 -17.01 19.09
CA GLU A 66 5.62 -18.18 19.98
C GLU A 66 4.21 -18.75 20.08
N ILE A 67 3.20 -17.87 20.19
CA ILE A 67 1.79 -18.28 20.17
C ILE A 67 1.46 -18.94 18.82
N ALA A 68 1.87 -18.32 17.71
CA ALA A 68 1.64 -18.85 16.36
C ALA A 68 2.23 -20.25 16.17
N LYS A 69 3.42 -20.53 16.74
CA LYS A 69 4.06 -21.86 16.68
C LYS A 69 3.29 -22.95 17.44
N LYS A 70 2.61 -22.59 18.52
CA LYS A 70 1.82 -23.54 19.33
C LYS A 70 0.46 -23.85 18.71
N VAL A 71 0.02 -23.03 17.78
CA VAL A 71 -1.26 -23.19 17.08
C VAL A 71 -1.11 -24.24 15.99
N LYS A 72 -1.99 -25.25 16.00
CA LYS A 72 -2.10 -26.22 14.90
C LYS A 72 -2.84 -25.59 13.72
N GLY A 73 -2.31 -25.81 12.51
CA GLY A 73 -2.88 -25.28 11.27
C GLY A 73 -2.18 -24.02 10.78
N PRO A 74 -2.57 -23.50 9.60
CA PRO A 74 -1.96 -22.31 9.04
C PRO A 74 -2.38 -21.07 9.84
N VAL A 75 -1.44 -20.16 10.09
CA VAL A 75 -1.64 -18.97 10.92
C VAL A 75 -1.27 -17.72 10.13
N LEU A 76 -2.14 -16.72 10.15
CA LEU A 76 -1.90 -15.41 9.57
C LEU A 76 -1.65 -14.40 10.70
N VAL A 77 -0.40 -13.91 10.81
CA VAL A 77 -0.04 -12.90 11.81
C VAL A 77 -0.02 -11.52 11.16
N HIS A 78 -0.86 -10.60 11.63
CA HIS A 78 -0.90 -9.23 11.13
C HIS A 78 0.02 -8.33 11.98
N ILE A 79 1.16 -7.97 11.40
CA ILE A 79 2.16 -7.11 12.02
C ILE A 79 2.17 -5.75 11.31
N VAL A 80 2.02 -4.67 12.08
CA VAL A 80 2.04 -3.29 11.59
C VAL A 80 3.44 -2.70 11.80
N THR A 81 4.12 -2.34 10.70
CA THR A 81 5.47 -1.76 10.75
C THR A 81 5.54 -0.39 10.07
N LYS A 82 6.52 0.43 10.46
CA LYS A 82 6.81 1.69 9.77
C LYS A 82 7.93 1.48 8.75
N LYS A 83 7.65 1.69 7.46
CA LYS A 83 8.66 1.58 6.39
C LYS A 83 9.76 2.63 6.59
N GLY A 84 11.02 2.21 6.44
CA GLY A 84 12.18 3.08 6.62
C GLY A 84 12.53 3.39 8.08
N LYS A 85 11.90 2.72 9.06
CA LYS A 85 12.12 3.02 10.48
C LYS A 85 13.61 3.02 10.84
N GLY A 86 14.06 4.08 11.50
CA GLY A 86 15.46 4.25 11.92
C GLY A 86 16.31 5.04 10.92
N TYR A 87 15.79 5.35 9.73
CA TYR A 87 16.42 6.22 8.76
C TYR A 87 15.45 7.30 8.30
N LYS A 88 15.58 8.51 8.88
CA LYS A 88 14.63 9.61 8.74
C LYS A 88 14.26 9.95 7.29
N ILE A 89 15.24 9.96 6.39
CA ILE A 89 15.02 10.29 4.97
C ILE A 89 14.13 9.23 4.28
N ALA A 90 14.26 7.95 4.67
CA ALA A 90 13.41 6.87 4.18
C ALA A 90 12.04 6.81 4.87
N GLU A 91 11.93 7.25 6.12
CA GLU A 91 10.62 7.40 6.77
C GLU A 91 9.78 8.52 6.12
N GLU A 92 10.43 9.60 5.69
CA GLU A 92 9.78 10.74 5.03
C GLU A 92 9.44 10.47 3.56
N ASN A 93 10.24 9.64 2.87
CA ASN A 93 10.05 9.31 1.45
C ASN A 93 10.00 7.79 1.19
N PRO A 94 9.05 7.04 1.76
CA PRO A 94 9.04 5.57 1.73
C PRO A 94 9.00 4.98 0.31
N ASP A 95 8.41 5.68 -0.66
CA ASP A 95 8.29 5.20 -2.04
C ASP A 95 9.62 5.26 -2.79
N LYS A 96 10.41 6.32 -2.56
CA LYS A 96 11.72 6.47 -3.20
C LYS A 96 12.67 5.36 -2.79
N PHE A 97 12.62 4.92 -1.54
CA PHE A 97 13.50 3.89 -0.99
C PHE A 97 13.06 2.45 -1.25
N HIS A 98 11.97 2.23 -2.00
CA HIS A 98 11.51 0.87 -2.29
C HIS A 98 12.44 0.09 -3.24
N SER A 99 13.16 0.80 -4.12
CA SER A 99 14.07 0.24 -5.13
C SER A 99 15.28 1.17 -5.37
N THR A 100 15.97 1.58 -4.29
CA THR A 100 17.14 2.48 -4.44
C THR A 100 18.38 1.72 -4.87
N SER A 101 19.08 2.27 -5.87
CA SER A 101 20.47 1.93 -6.12
C SER A 101 21.36 2.46 -5.00
N SER A 102 22.62 2.01 -4.93
CA SER A 102 23.58 2.44 -3.91
C SER A 102 23.51 3.95 -3.70
N PHE A 103 23.13 4.38 -2.49
CA PHE A 103 22.96 5.78 -2.12
C PHE A 103 23.87 6.13 -0.94
N ASP A 104 24.06 7.42 -0.72
CA ASP A 104 24.81 7.93 0.42
C ASP A 104 23.90 8.03 1.66
N ILE A 105 24.36 7.49 2.80
CA ILE A 105 23.55 7.34 4.02
C ILE A 105 23.27 8.70 4.66
N GLU A 106 24.20 9.66 4.55
CA GLU A 106 24.01 10.99 5.15
C GLU A 106 23.04 11.85 4.33
N THR A 107 23.09 11.72 3.00
CA THR A 107 22.37 12.62 2.08
C THR A 107 21.14 11.98 1.42
N GLY A 108 21.01 10.66 1.46
CA GLY A 108 19.97 9.90 0.77
C GLY A 108 20.04 9.95 -0.75
N LYS A 109 21.12 10.48 -1.34
CA LYS A 109 21.26 10.63 -2.79
C LYS A 109 21.87 9.38 -3.42
N CYS A 110 21.32 8.93 -4.54
CA CYS A 110 21.87 7.82 -5.31
C CYS A 110 23.28 8.16 -5.81
N LYS A 111 24.26 7.28 -5.55
CA LYS A 111 25.67 7.44 -5.94
C LYS A 111 25.87 7.21 -7.44
N ASN A 112 25.18 6.21 -8.00
CA ASN A 112 25.31 5.80 -9.41
C ASN A 112 23.97 5.87 -10.17
N CYS A 113 23.19 6.93 -9.98
CA CYS A 113 22.11 7.20 -10.92
C CYS A 113 22.75 7.76 -12.20
N LEU A 114 23.02 6.90 -13.19
CA LEU A 114 23.43 7.34 -14.51
C LEU A 114 22.46 8.44 -14.95
N ILE A 115 22.97 9.66 -15.09
CA ILE A 115 22.18 10.83 -15.43
C ILE A 115 21.48 10.49 -16.75
N PRO A 116 20.13 10.38 -16.78
CA PRO A 116 19.42 9.97 -17.99
C PRO A 116 19.72 10.91 -19.18
N TYR A 117 20.03 12.18 -18.88
CA TYR A 117 20.45 13.18 -19.87
C TYR A 117 21.76 12.86 -20.57
N LEU A 118 22.72 12.20 -19.91
CA LEU A 118 24.03 11.90 -20.53
C LEU A 118 23.90 10.80 -21.58
N ILE A 119 23.06 9.79 -21.32
CA ILE A 119 22.75 8.72 -22.28
C ILE A 119 21.97 9.30 -23.47
N PHE A 120 21.00 10.18 -23.22
CA PHE A 120 20.21 10.82 -24.28
C PHE A 120 21.07 11.72 -25.19
N LEU A 121 22.04 12.45 -24.61
CA LEU A 121 22.96 13.31 -25.36
C LEU A 121 23.93 12.51 -26.23
N VAL A 122 24.48 11.41 -25.70
CA VAL A 122 25.40 10.52 -26.44
C VAL A 122 24.69 9.86 -27.63
N ILE A 123 23.45 9.40 -27.43
CA ILE A 123 22.62 8.87 -28.53
C ILE A 123 22.38 9.95 -29.59
N LEU A 124 22.00 11.17 -29.20
CA LEU A 124 21.76 12.26 -30.16
C LEU A 124 23.01 12.60 -31.00
N ILE A 125 24.20 12.65 -30.37
CA ILE A 125 25.48 12.93 -31.05
C ILE A 125 25.87 11.81 -32.03
N ILE A 126 25.57 10.55 -31.71
CA ILE A 126 25.85 9.41 -32.59
C ILE A 126 24.90 9.38 -33.80
N PHE A 127 23.65 9.84 -33.63
CA PHE A 127 22.66 9.89 -34.72
C PHE A 127 22.75 11.16 -35.59
N LEU A 128 23.32 12.25 -35.09
CA LEU A 128 23.57 13.50 -35.83
C LEU A 128 24.28 13.30 -37.21
N PRO A 129 25.34 12.49 -37.35
CA PRO A 129 25.98 12.25 -38.65
C PRO A 129 25.14 11.40 -39.62
N ILE A 130 24.24 10.55 -39.11
CA ILE A 130 23.38 9.67 -39.92
C ILE A 130 22.28 10.49 -40.60
N TYR A 131 21.73 11.49 -39.92
CA TYR A 131 20.72 12.39 -40.47
C TYR A 131 21.31 13.58 -41.24
N GLY A 132 22.61 13.86 -41.13
CA GLY A 132 23.27 15.02 -41.77
C GLY A 132 23.14 15.05 -43.30
N THR A 133 23.09 13.89 -43.96
CA THR A 133 22.90 13.81 -45.41
C THR A 133 21.42 13.89 -45.81
N LEU A 134 20.51 13.39 -44.97
CA LEU A 134 19.06 13.42 -45.22
C LEU A 134 18.45 14.81 -44.93
N PHE A 135 18.98 15.53 -43.93
CA PHE A 135 18.50 16.85 -43.52
C PHE A 135 18.84 17.95 -44.55
N LYS A 136 19.96 17.81 -45.30
CA LYS A 136 20.30 18.69 -46.43
C LYS A 136 19.37 18.54 -47.64
N LEU A 137 18.65 17.42 -47.74
CA LEU A 137 17.70 17.14 -48.82
C LEU A 137 16.28 17.62 -48.49
N LEU A 138 15.91 17.66 -47.20
CA LEU A 138 14.60 18.10 -46.73
C LEU A 138 14.43 19.63 -46.62
N PHE A 139 15.52 20.40 -46.61
CA PHE A 139 15.49 21.88 -46.53
C PHE A 139 16.02 22.58 -47.80
N LYS A 140 16.08 21.86 -48.93
CA LYS A 140 16.37 22.46 -50.25
C LYS A 140 15.10 22.70 -51.10
N TYR A 141 13.93 22.64 -50.48
CA TYR A 141 12.65 23.13 -51.01
C TYR A 141 12.06 24.15 -50.05
#